data_AF-A0A841MXI6-F1
#
_entry.id   AF-A0A841MXI6-F1
#
_cell.length_a   1.000
_cell.length_b   1.000
_cell.length_c   1.000
_cell.angle_alpha   90.00
_cell.angle_beta   90.00
_cell.angle_gamma   90.00
#
_symmetry.space_group_name_H-M   'P 1'
#
loop_
_entity.id
_entity.type
_entity.pdbx_description
1 polymer ?
#
loop_
_entity_poly.entity_id
_entity_poly.type
_entity_poly.pdbx_seq_one_letter_code
_entity_poly.pdbx_strand_id
1 'polypeptide(L)'
;MKTLNFHKSLTFKAPWNFMGLLVLCLFLNYSTFAQQAEVEKRPASEKKVKPDYSNLPKDPRKATLLSAILPGAGQVYNNKAWKVPLIYAGIMTDVYFIKFNNRRYQVFRQALFDFDDGISNDFPNLNREALVRNVDYWRRNRDLCYLLIAGIYALNLIDANVDAHLSGFDVSDDLALGIEPHFERFSANNNSMGVSLKLKF
;
A
#
# COMPACT_ATOMS: atom_id res chain seq x y z
N MET A 1 26.83 56.83 -1.73
CA MET A 1 27.32 55.46 -1.49
C MET A 1 27.01 55.06 -0.05
N LYS A 2 25.91 54.33 0.18
CA LYS A 2 25.66 53.48 1.35
C LYS A 2 24.49 52.56 1.02
N THR A 3 24.71 51.30 1.33
CA THR A 3 24.11 50.07 0.83
C THR A 3 22.97 49.57 1.73
N LEU A 4 22.00 48.89 1.11
CA LEU A 4 21.33 47.65 1.55
C LEU A 4 20.88 47.50 3.01
N ASN A 5 19.58 47.22 3.22
CA ASN A 5 19.08 45.84 3.37
C ASN A 5 17.61 45.83 3.84
N PHE A 6 16.73 45.36 2.96
CA PHE A 6 15.36 44.98 3.29
C PHE A 6 15.33 43.45 3.33
N HIS A 7 15.27 42.85 4.52
CA HIS A 7 15.03 41.41 4.65
C HIS A 7 14.01 41.15 5.75
N LYS A 8 12.73 41.14 5.35
CA LYS A 8 11.65 40.58 6.15
C LYS A 8 11.52 39.12 5.72
N SER A 9 11.98 38.19 6.56
CA SER A 9 11.87 36.75 6.33
C SER A 9 10.39 36.36 6.29
N LEU A 10 9.90 35.96 5.12
CA LEU A 10 8.55 35.49 4.91
C LEU A 10 8.42 34.05 5.44
N THR A 11 8.04 33.88 6.70
CA THR A 11 7.73 32.55 7.24
C THR A 11 6.32 32.15 6.81
N PHE A 12 6.20 31.38 5.73
CA PHE A 12 4.94 30.84 5.24
C PHE A 12 4.47 29.70 6.15
N LYS A 13 3.59 30.00 7.12
CA LYS A 13 2.82 28.98 7.85
C LYS A 13 1.67 28.53 6.94
N ALA A 14 1.89 27.47 6.16
CA ALA A 14 0.80 26.80 5.45
C ALA A 14 -0.17 26.17 6.47
N PRO A 15 -1.48 26.46 6.45
CA PRO A 15 -2.43 25.80 7.32
C PRO A 15 -2.60 24.33 6.92
N TRP A 16 -2.71 23.44 7.91
CA TRP A 16 -2.85 21.98 7.76
C TRP A 16 -3.92 21.53 6.74
N ASN A 17 -4.92 22.38 6.51
CA ASN A 17 -6.02 22.17 5.56
C ASN A 17 -5.57 22.24 4.08
N PHE A 18 -4.45 22.90 3.75
CA PHE A 18 -3.93 22.95 2.37
C PHE A 18 -3.18 21.68 1.96
N MET A 19 -2.61 20.95 2.92
CA MET A 19 -1.89 19.70 2.61
C MET A 19 -2.85 18.60 2.13
N GLY A 20 -4.04 18.52 2.73
CA GLY A 20 -5.08 17.56 2.31
C GLY A 20 -5.63 17.85 0.91
N LEU A 21 -5.74 19.12 0.54
CA LEU A 21 -6.23 19.53 -0.79
C LEU A 21 -5.18 19.26 -1.89
N LEU A 22 -3.89 19.38 -1.56
CA LEU A 22 -2.79 19.05 -2.47
C LEU A 22 -2.68 17.54 -2.72
N VAL A 23 -2.94 16.70 -1.71
CA VAL A 23 -3.02 15.24 -1.87
C VAL A 23 -4.27 14.84 -2.67
N LEU A 24 -5.41 15.50 -2.49
CA LEU A 24 -6.63 15.25 -3.29
C LEU A 24 -6.44 15.62 -4.78
N CYS A 25 -5.71 16.70 -5.09
CA CYS A 25 -5.39 17.10 -6.46
C CYS A 25 -4.45 16.14 -7.20
N LEU A 26 -3.64 15.35 -6.48
CA LEU A 26 -2.79 14.30 -7.09
C LEU A 26 -3.60 13.07 -7.52
N PHE A 27 -4.80 12.82 -6.98
CA PHE A 27 -5.68 11.70 -7.37
C PHE A 27 -6.63 12.03 -8.53
N LEU A 28 -6.88 13.31 -8.82
CA LEU A 28 -7.80 13.72 -9.90
C LEU A 28 -7.13 13.84 -11.28
N ASN A 29 -5.80 13.70 -11.36
CA ASN A 29 -5.03 13.75 -12.60
C ASN A 29 -4.74 12.37 -13.20
N TYR A 30 -5.74 11.47 -13.23
CA TYR A 30 -5.74 10.33 -14.17
C TYR A 30 -6.55 10.69 -15.41
N SER A 31 -6.29 11.86 -16.01
CA SER A 31 -6.77 12.15 -17.35
C SER A 31 -5.81 11.50 -18.34
N THR A 32 -6.28 10.39 -18.88
CA THR A 32 -5.78 9.71 -20.08
C THR A 32 -5.42 10.70 -21.18
N PHE A 33 -4.12 10.91 -21.40
CA PHE A 33 -3.63 11.44 -22.68
C PHE A 33 -3.63 10.28 -23.69
N ALA A 34 -4.81 9.97 -24.24
CA ALA A 34 -4.93 9.08 -25.39
C ALA A 34 -4.57 9.88 -26.64
N GLN A 35 -3.30 9.81 -27.06
CA GLN A 35 -2.86 10.43 -28.30
C GLN A 35 -3.34 9.54 -29.46
N GLN A 36 -4.40 9.97 -30.16
CA GLN A 36 -4.82 9.35 -31.42
C GLN A 36 -3.84 9.78 -32.51
N ALA A 37 -2.70 9.10 -32.60
CA ALA A 37 -1.83 9.21 -33.77
C ALA A 37 -2.46 8.42 -34.92
N GLU A 38 -2.79 9.09 -36.01
CA GLU A 38 -3.22 8.45 -37.25
C GLU A 38 -2.03 7.66 -37.82
N VAL A 39 -2.07 6.34 -37.69
CA VAL A 39 -1.02 5.45 -38.19
C VAL A 39 -1.22 5.26 -39.68
N GLU A 40 -0.34 5.88 -40.48
CA GLU A 40 -0.13 5.57 -41.89
C GLU A 40 0.07 4.04 -42.03
N LYS A 41 -0.86 3.35 -42.70
CA LYS A 41 -0.84 1.90 -42.90
C LYS A 41 0.32 1.50 -43.83
N ARG A 42 1.50 1.30 -43.26
CA ARG A 42 2.57 0.51 -43.88
C ARG A 42 2.21 -0.99 -43.77
N PRO A 43 2.54 -1.82 -44.78
CA PRO A 43 2.16 -3.23 -44.81
C PRO A 43 2.63 -3.91 -43.51
N ALA A 44 1.68 -4.60 -42.87
CA ALA A 44 1.85 -5.17 -41.54
C ALA A 44 3.04 -6.15 -41.54
N SER A 45 4.16 -5.74 -40.92
CA SER A 45 5.08 -6.72 -40.35
C SER A 45 4.30 -7.43 -39.23
N GLU A 46 4.17 -8.75 -39.31
CA GLU A 46 3.63 -9.57 -38.21
C GLU A 46 4.28 -9.13 -36.90
N LYS A 47 3.50 -8.49 -36.02
CA LYS A 47 3.92 -8.27 -34.65
C LYS A 47 4.08 -9.65 -34.04
N LYS A 48 5.31 -10.10 -33.83
CA LYS A 48 5.59 -11.30 -33.02
C LYS A 48 4.87 -11.11 -31.68
N VAL A 49 3.77 -11.83 -31.47
CA VAL A 49 3.07 -11.89 -30.19
C VAL A 49 4.10 -12.45 -29.21
N LYS A 50 4.58 -11.61 -28.29
CA LYS A 50 5.46 -12.08 -27.23
C LYS A 50 4.63 -13.05 -26.39
N PRO A 51 5.10 -14.28 -26.13
CA PRO A 51 4.34 -15.22 -25.32
C PRO A 51 4.08 -14.61 -23.94
N ASP A 52 2.87 -14.80 -23.42
CA ASP A 52 2.49 -14.31 -22.11
C ASP A 52 3.21 -15.14 -21.04
N TYR A 53 4.03 -14.46 -20.25
CA TYR A 53 4.85 -15.05 -19.20
C TYR A 53 4.24 -14.87 -17.80
N SER A 54 3.03 -14.31 -17.71
CA SER A 54 2.33 -14.01 -16.45
C SER A 54 2.13 -15.25 -15.57
N ASN A 55 1.85 -16.41 -16.19
CA ASN A 55 1.50 -17.69 -15.57
C ASN A 55 2.65 -18.71 -15.56
N LEU A 56 3.89 -18.28 -15.83
CA LEU A 56 5.04 -19.18 -15.66
C LEU A 56 5.24 -19.52 -14.18
N PRO A 57 5.50 -20.80 -13.83
CA PRO A 57 5.84 -21.18 -12.48
C PRO A 57 7.03 -20.37 -11.94
N LYS A 58 6.81 -19.69 -10.82
CA LYS A 58 7.80 -18.83 -10.16
C LYS A 58 8.51 -19.58 -9.05
N ASP A 59 9.77 -19.28 -8.83
CA ASP A 59 10.55 -19.88 -7.75
C ASP A 59 10.21 -19.16 -6.42
N PRO A 60 9.57 -19.86 -5.45
CA PRO A 60 9.17 -19.26 -4.20
C PRO A 60 10.36 -18.74 -3.38
N ARG A 61 11.51 -19.44 -3.45
CA ARG A 61 12.71 -19.03 -2.71
C ARG A 61 13.24 -17.69 -3.19
N LYS A 62 13.16 -17.41 -4.50
CA LYS A 62 13.55 -16.12 -5.07
C LYS A 62 12.58 -15.01 -4.68
N ALA A 63 11.27 -15.28 -4.70
CA ALA A 63 10.25 -14.31 -4.27
C ALA A 63 10.43 -13.92 -2.79
N THR A 64 10.66 -14.92 -1.93
CA THR A 64 10.93 -14.73 -0.50
C THR A 64 12.23 -13.96 -0.29
N LEU A 65 13.33 -14.33 -0.95
CA LEU A 65 14.61 -13.63 -0.82
C LEU A 65 14.51 -12.17 -1.27
N LEU A 66 13.82 -11.91 -2.38
CA LEU A 66 13.58 -10.54 -2.85
C LEU A 66 12.75 -9.74 -1.84
N SER A 67 11.64 -10.28 -1.33
CA SER A 67 10.81 -9.63 -0.30
C SER A 67 11.54 -9.41 1.02
N ALA A 68 12.53 -10.23 1.35
CA ALA A 68 13.38 -10.02 2.52
C ALA A 68 14.35 -8.84 2.32
N ILE A 69 14.95 -8.70 1.14
CA ILE A 69 15.90 -7.59 0.91
C ILE A 69 15.15 -6.25 0.85
N LEU A 70 14.01 -6.21 0.15
CA LEU A 70 13.21 -5.01 -0.01
C LEU A 70 11.72 -5.33 0.20
N PRO A 71 11.01 -4.61 1.10
CA PRO A 71 9.59 -4.83 1.30
C PRO A 71 8.83 -4.59 0.00
N GLY A 72 8.02 -5.57 -0.42
CA GLY A 72 7.26 -5.54 -1.67
C GLY A 72 7.99 -6.06 -2.93
N ALA A 73 9.30 -6.37 -2.89
CA ALA A 73 10.01 -6.82 -4.09
C ALA A 73 9.56 -8.22 -4.59
N GLY A 74 9.20 -9.13 -3.68
CA GLY A 74 8.58 -10.40 -4.08
C GLY A 74 7.19 -10.22 -4.70
N GLN A 75 6.44 -9.19 -4.30
CA GLN A 75 5.14 -8.86 -4.91
C GLN A 75 5.30 -8.39 -6.36
N VAL A 76 6.35 -7.61 -6.63
CA VAL A 76 6.72 -7.21 -8.01
C VAL A 76 7.12 -8.44 -8.83
N TYR A 77 7.95 -9.33 -8.27
CA TYR A 77 8.31 -10.59 -8.92
C TYR A 77 7.08 -11.46 -9.22
N ASN A 78 6.09 -11.45 -8.32
CA ASN A 78 4.84 -12.16 -8.49
C ASN A 78 3.84 -11.49 -9.45
N ASN A 79 4.20 -10.39 -10.13
CA ASN A 79 3.29 -9.57 -10.97
C ASN A 79 2.08 -9.03 -10.18
N LYS A 80 2.16 -8.96 -8.86
CA LYS A 80 1.12 -8.43 -7.95
C LYS A 80 1.59 -7.11 -7.33
N ALA A 81 2.22 -6.25 -8.13
CA ALA A 81 2.81 -4.98 -7.69
C ALA A 81 1.78 -4.00 -7.08
N TRP A 82 0.49 -4.17 -7.38
CA TRP A 82 -0.58 -3.36 -6.80
C TRP A 82 -0.67 -3.48 -5.26
N LYS A 83 -0.13 -4.54 -4.66
CA LYS A 83 -0.05 -4.70 -3.19
C LYS A 83 1.07 -3.83 -2.56
N VAL A 84 2.05 -3.39 -3.35
CA VAL A 84 3.23 -2.64 -2.85
C VAL A 84 2.85 -1.30 -2.19
N PRO A 85 1.99 -0.45 -2.78
CA PRO A 85 1.54 0.78 -2.11
C PRO A 85 0.91 0.53 -0.74
N LEU A 86 0.18 -0.58 -0.55
CA LEU A 86 -0.44 -0.93 0.73
C LEU A 86 0.61 -1.28 1.80
N ILE A 87 1.63 -2.06 1.43
CA ILE A 87 2.75 -2.41 2.33
C ILE A 87 3.48 -1.14 2.76
N TYR A 88 3.83 -0.26 1.80
CA TYR A 88 4.50 1.00 2.12
C TYR A 88 3.62 1.95 2.92
N ALA A 89 2.31 2.00 2.67
CA ALA A 89 1.38 2.77 3.48
C ALA A 89 1.36 2.30 4.94
N GLY A 90 1.35 0.98 5.17
CA GLY A 90 1.46 0.39 6.51
C GLY A 90 2.76 0.79 7.20
N ILE A 91 3.90 0.56 6.54
CA ILE A 91 5.23 0.91 7.09
C ILE A 91 5.34 2.40 7.39
N MET A 92 4.92 3.27 6.46
CA MET A 92 4.98 4.72 6.64
C MET A 92 4.11 5.20 7.80
N THR A 93 2.92 4.61 7.95
CA THR A 93 2.00 4.89 9.05
C THR A 93 2.63 4.50 10.38
N ASP A 94 3.20 3.30 10.49
CA ASP A 94 3.85 2.85 11.72
C ASP A 94 5.08 3.70 12.07
N VAL A 95 5.92 4.06 11.09
CA VAL A 95 7.07 4.95 11.31
C VAL A 95 6.62 6.31 11.86
N TYR A 96 5.51 6.85 11.35
CA TYR A 96 4.90 8.07 11.90
C TYR A 96 4.51 7.89 13.37
N PHE A 97 3.81 6.79 13.70
CA PHE A 97 3.39 6.51 15.07
C PHE A 97 4.58 6.22 16.01
N ILE A 98 5.63 5.55 15.56
CA ILE A 98 6.87 5.36 16.33
C ILE A 98 7.46 6.71 16.72
N LYS A 99 7.60 7.63 15.76
CA LYS A 99 8.10 8.98 16.02
C LYS A 99 7.22 9.76 16.98
N PHE A 100 5.90 9.68 16.80
CA PHE A 100 4.93 10.33 17.67
C PHE A 100 5.04 9.81 19.11
N ASN A 101 4.94 8.49 19.31
CA ASN A 101 5.04 7.86 20.62
C ASN A 101 6.41 8.11 21.27
N ASN A 102 7.51 8.06 20.50
CA ASN A 102 8.85 8.32 21.02
C ASN A 102 9.02 9.77 21.50
N ARG A 103 8.49 10.75 20.77
CA ARG A 103 8.51 12.15 21.20
C ARG A 103 7.77 12.33 22.52
N ARG A 104 6.56 11.76 22.64
CA ARG A 104 5.77 11.83 23.87
C ARG A 104 6.48 11.13 25.03
N TYR A 105 7.06 9.95 24.79
CA TYR A 105 7.90 9.24 25.74
C TYR A 105 9.04 10.11 26.27
N GLN A 106 9.78 10.79 25.38
CA GLN A 106 10.88 11.68 25.77
C GLN A 106 10.40 12.86 26.62
N VAL A 107 9.28 13.48 26.25
CA VAL A 107 8.69 14.61 27.00
C VAL A 107 8.31 14.20 28.42
N PHE A 108 7.57 13.08 28.59
CA PHE A 108 7.20 12.62 29.93
C PHE A 108 8.39 12.09 30.73
N ARG A 109 9.38 11.49 30.06
CA ARG A 109 10.61 11.03 30.71
C ARG A 109 11.42 12.22 31.25
N GLN A 110 11.52 13.30 30.47
CA GLN A 110 12.18 14.52 30.94
C GLN A 110 11.42 15.14 32.11
N ALA A 111 10.10 15.28 32.01
CA ALA A 111 9.29 15.81 33.10
C ALA A 111 9.39 14.98 34.40
N LEU A 112 9.55 13.66 34.30
CA LEU A 112 9.80 12.80 35.45
C LEU A 112 11.17 13.06 36.09
N PHE A 113 12.22 13.25 35.29
CA PHE A 113 13.54 13.63 35.82
C PHE A 113 13.51 14.99 36.48
N ASP A 114 12.87 15.97 35.83
CA ASP A 114 12.71 17.32 36.36
C ASP A 114 11.96 17.30 37.70
N PHE A 115 10.90 16.48 37.80
CA PHE A 115 10.17 16.28 39.05
C PHE A 115 11.05 15.66 40.15
N ASP A 116 11.84 14.64 39.82
CA ASP A 116 12.73 13.96 40.77
C ASP A 116 13.89 14.88 41.23
N ASP A 117 14.33 15.81 40.39
CA ASP A 117 15.33 16.84 40.70
C ASP A 117 14.75 18.07 41.43
N GLY A 118 13.43 18.10 41.65
CA GLY A 118 12.73 19.20 42.33
C GLY A 118 12.66 20.49 41.53
N ILE A 119 12.87 20.43 40.21
CA ILE A 119 12.75 21.56 39.29
C ILE A 119 11.36 21.61 38.65
N SER A 120 10.97 22.80 38.20
CA SER A 120 9.69 22.99 37.49
C SER A 120 9.68 22.19 36.19
N ASN A 121 8.59 21.49 35.91
CA ASN A 121 8.39 20.70 34.69
C ASN A 121 7.15 21.15 33.91
N ASP A 122 7.05 20.71 32.65
CA ASP A 122 5.96 21.05 31.72
C ASP A 122 4.55 20.59 32.16
N PHE A 123 4.45 19.74 33.19
CA PHE A 123 3.20 19.17 33.69
C PHE A 123 3.01 19.37 35.20
N PRO A 124 2.87 20.63 35.67
CA PRO A 124 2.84 20.95 37.10
C PRO A 124 1.65 20.32 37.85
N ASN A 125 0.58 19.93 37.15
CA ASN A 125 -0.60 19.30 37.73
C ASN A 125 -0.49 17.77 37.87
N LEU A 126 0.62 17.16 37.45
CA LEU A 126 0.82 15.71 37.53
C LEU A 126 1.73 15.37 38.71
N ASN A 127 1.31 14.40 39.52
CA ASN A 127 2.18 13.79 40.52
C ASN A 127 3.14 12.79 39.87
N ARG A 128 4.14 12.35 40.65
CA ARG A 128 5.16 11.41 40.20
C ARG A 128 4.57 10.13 39.60
N GLU A 129 3.56 9.56 40.25
CA GLU A 129 2.91 8.32 39.79
C GLU A 129 2.23 8.51 38.44
N ALA A 130 1.60 9.67 38.20
CA ALA A 130 1.01 9.99 36.91
C ALA A 130 2.07 10.18 35.82
N LEU A 131 3.22 10.78 36.14
CA LEU A 131 4.34 10.91 35.20
C LEU A 131 4.89 9.54 34.81
N VAL A 132 5.16 8.65 35.78
CA VAL A 132 5.63 7.28 35.54
C VAL A 132 4.65 6.50 34.65
N ARG A 133 3.34 6.55 34.95
CA ARG A 133 2.31 5.89 34.12
C ARG A 133 2.33 6.39 32.67
N ASN A 134 2.52 7.69 32.46
CA ASN A 134 2.61 8.24 31.10
C ASN A 134 3.90 7.78 30.40
N VAL A 135 5.05 7.78 31.07
CA VAL A 135 6.31 7.25 30.52
C VAL A 135 6.13 5.82 30.05
N ASP A 136 5.56 4.96 30.89
CA ASP A 136 5.33 3.55 30.56
C ASP A 136 4.32 3.37 29.42
N TYR A 137 3.25 4.17 29.42
CA TYR A 137 2.25 4.15 28.36
C TYR A 137 2.88 4.46 26.99
N TRP A 138 3.62 5.56 26.87
CA TRP A 138 4.22 5.96 25.59
C TRP A 138 5.37 5.05 25.17
N ARG A 139 6.13 4.49 26.12
CA ARG A 139 7.13 3.45 25.86
C ARG A 139 6.49 2.21 25.26
N ARG A 140 5.46 1.67 25.92
CA ARG A 140 4.78 0.46 25.47
C ARG A 140 4.15 0.64 24.10
N ASN A 141 3.51 1.78 23.82
CA ASN A 141 2.93 2.04 22.50
C ASN A 141 4.00 2.12 21.40
N ARG A 142 5.14 2.76 21.66
CA ARG A 142 6.26 2.77 20.70
C ARG A 142 6.75 1.34 20.43
N ASP A 143 6.90 0.55 21.48
CA ASP A 143 7.38 -0.83 21.39
C ASP A 143 6.37 -1.73 20.64
N LEU A 144 5.07 -1.49 20.82
CA LEU A 144 4.00 -2.11 20.01
C LEU A 144 4.10 -1.72 18.52
N CYS A 145 4.41 -0.46 18.18
CA CYS A 145 4.61 -0.07 16.79
C CYS A 145 5.84 -0.77 16.16
N TYR A 146 6.91 -0.99 16.91
CA TYR A 146 8.03 -1.79 16.41
C TYR A 146 7.62 -3.25 16.13
N LEU A 147 6.80 -3.84 17.00
CA LEU A 147 6.22 -5.17 16.77
C LEU A 147 5.30 -5.20 15.55
N LEU A 148 4.51 -4.15 15.31
CA LEU A 148 3.66 -4.04 14.12
C LEU A 148 4.48 -3.99 12.84
N ILE A 149 5.54 -3.18 12.78
CA ILE A 149 6.46 -3.18 11.61
C ILE A 149 7.05 -4.55 11.37
N ALA A 150 7.50 -5.24 12.41
CA ALA A 150 8.02 -6.60 12.29
C ALA A 150 6.94 -7.57 11.75
N GLY A 151 5.70 -7.43 12.22
CA GLY A 151 4.55 -8.18 11.73
C GLY A 151 4.22 -7.91 10.26
N ILE A 152 4.21 -6.65 9.82
CA ILE A 152 4.02 -6.26 8.42
C ILE A 152 5.10 -6.87 7.54
N TYR A 153 6.34 -6.83 8.00
CA TYR A 153 7.47 -7.38 7.27
C TYR A 153 7.37 -8.92 7.13
N ALA A 154 6.99 -9.61 8.21
CA ALA A 154 6.74 -11.05 8.18
C ALA A 154 5.57 -11.42 7.25
N LEU A 155 4.46 -10.68 7.31
CA LEU A 155 3.31 -10.88 6.43
C LEU A 155 3.68 -10.68 4.95
N ASN A 156 4.45 -9.64 4.63
CA ASN A 156 4.95 -9.41 3.27
C ASN A 156 5.77 -10.61 2.75
N LEU A 157 6.57 -11.25 3.62
CA LEU A 157 7.37 -12.40 3.25
C LEU A 157 6.51 -13.64 2.96
N ILE A 158 5.55 -13.91 3.86
CA ILE A 158 4.64 -15.06 3.75
C ILE A 158 3.74 -14.90 2.52
N ASP A 159 3.14 -13.72 2.33
CA ASP A 159 2.25 -13.44 1.20
C ASP A 159 2.98 -13.61 -0.14
N ALA A 160 4.21 -13.10 -0.26
CA ALA A 160 5.01 -13.28 -1.48
C ALA A 160 5.42 -14.75 -1.71
N ASN A 161 5.68 -15.52 -0.65
CA ASN A 161 6.01 -16.94 -0.79
C ASN A 161 4.80 -17.75 -1.25
N VAL A 162 3.62 -17.51 -0.67
CA VAL A 162 2.37 -18.18 -1.04
C VAL A 162 1.98 -17.84 -2.48
N ASP A 163 2.03 -16.56 -2.86
CA ASP A 163 1.74 -16.11 -4.23
C ASP A 163 2.68 -16.77 -5.25
N ALA A 164 3.96 -16.94 -4.92
CA ALA A 164 4.91 -17.63 -5.79
C ALA A 164 4.61 -19.13 -5.88
N HIS A 165 4.26 -19.79 -4.77
CA HIS A 165 3.91 -21.21 -4.76
C HIS A 165 2.64 -21.49 -5.57
N LEU A 166 1.70 -20.55 -5.57
CA LEU A 166 0.44 -20.67 -6.30
C LEU A 166 0.52 -20.22 -7.77
N SER A 167 1.63 -19.62 -8.20
CA SER A 167 1.79 -19.10 -9.57
C SER A 167 1.78 -20.16 -10.67
N GLY A 168 2.05 -21.42 -10.33
CA GLY A 168 2.02 -22.54 -11.28
C GLY A 168 0.66 -23.23 -11.40
N PHE A 169 -0.34 -22.81 -10.63
CA PHE A 169 -1.71 -23.31 -10.80
C PHE A 169 -2.38 -22.56 -11.95
N ASP A 170 -3.04 -23.31 -12.83
CA ASP A 170 -3.80 -22.74 -13.94
C ASP A 170 -5.05 -22.04 -13.41
N VAL A 171 -4.94 -20.74 -13.20
CA VAL A 171 -6.07 -19.85 -12.95
C VAL A 171 -6.41 -19.22 -14.29
N SER A 172 -6.93 -20.03 -15.22
CA SER A 172 -7.42 -19.54 -16.50
C SER A 172 -8.70 -18.73 -16.28
N ASP A 173 -8.77 -17.54 -16.87
CA ASP A 173 -9.99 -16.70 -16.90
C ASP A 173 -11.16 -17.39 -17.66
N ASP A 174 -10.86 -18.54 -18.28
CA ASP A 174 -11.79 -19.38 -19.03
C ASP A 174 -12.70 -20.23 -18.14
N LEU A 175 -12.46 -20.27 -16.81
CA LEU A 175 -13.42 -20.76 -15.81
C LEU A 175 -14.57 -19.74 -15.65
N ALA A 176 -15.22 -19.42 -16.75
CA ALA A 176 -16.35 -18.55 -16.84
C ALA A 176 -17.63 -19.37 -16.90
N LEU A 177 -18.61 -18.98 -16.08
CA LEU A 177 -19.95 -19.53 -16.13
C LEU A 177 -20.61 -18.99 -17.41
N GLY A 178 -20.62 -19.81 -18.47
CA GLY A 178 -21.22 -19.45 -19.74
C GLY A 178 -22.73 -19.55 -19.65
N ILE A 179 -23.43 -18.41 -19.67
CA ILE A 179 -24.88 -18.34 -19.77
C ILE A 179 -25.23 -18.16 -21.25
N GLU A 180 -25.75 -19.21 -21.88
CA GLU A 180 -26.12 -19.17 -23.30
C GLU A 180 -27.64 -19.42 -23.46
N PRO A 181 -28.35 -18.65 -24.31
CA PRO A 181 -29.74 -18.94 -24.63
C PRO A 181 -29.82 -20.24 -25.44
N HIS A 182 -30.68 -21.16 -25.00
CA HIS A 182 -30.87 -22.46 -25.63
C HIS A 182 -32.24 -22.54 -26.30
N PHE A 183 -32.23 -22.89 -27.59
CA PHE A 183 -33.44 -23.06 -28.39
C PHE A 183 -33.57 -24.50 -28.86
N GLU A 184 -34.51 -25.23 -28.26
CA GLU A 184 -34.84 -26.59 -28.69
C GLU A 184 -36.23 -26.60 -29.34
N ARG A 185 -36.28 -27.07 -30.58
CA ARG A 185 -37.52 -27.34 -31.29
C ARG A 185 -37.89 -28.80 -31.09
N PHE A 186 -38.95 -29.05 -30.32
CA PHE A 186 -39.48 -30.40 -30.17
C PHE A 186 -40.36 -30.75 -31.37
N SER A 187 -40.34 -32.04 -31.77
CA SER A 187 -41.04 -32.56 -32.95
C SER A 187 -42.56 -32.33 -32.97
N ALA A 188 -43.16 -31.87 -31.87
CA ALA A 188 -44.59 -31.59 -31.71
C ALA A 188 -44.90 -30.09 -31.68
N ASN A 189 -44.39 -29.33 -32.67
CA ASN A 189 -44.73 -27.92 -32.95
C ASN A 189 -44.71 -26.94 -31.74
N ASN A 190 -43.94 -27.27 -30.69
CA ASN A 190 -43.76 -26.45 -29.50
C ASN A 190 -42.29 -26.01 -29.43
N ASN A 191 -42.05 -24.70 -29.45
CA ASN A 191 -40.73 -24.13 -29.24
C ASN A 191 -40.49 -23.93 -27.75
N SER A 192 -39.41 -24.51 -27.21
CA SER A 192 -38.95 -24.23 -25.86
C SER A 192 -37.76 -23.28 -25.91
N MET A 193 -37.84 -22.19 -25.14
CA MET A 193 -36.75 -21.23 -24.96
C MET A 193 -36.29 -21.37 -23.50
N GLY A 194 -35.02 -21.69 -23.30
CA GLY A 194 -34.44 -21.87 -21.98
C GLY A 194 -33.08 -21.21 -21.85
N VAL A 195 -32.55 -21.19 -20.64
CA VAL A 195 -31.18 -20.72 -20.35
C VAL A 195 -30.33 -21.94 -20.03
N SER A 196 -29.21 -22.12 -20.73
CA SER A 196 -28.23 -23.18 -20.46
C SER A 196 -27.03 -22.60 -19.71
N LEU A 197 -26.62 -23.29 -18.64
CA LEU A 197 -25.41 -22.98 -17.90
C LEU A 197 -24.33 -23.98 -18.30
N LYS A 198 -23.27 -23.51 -18.94
CA LYS A 198 -22.10 -24.32 -19.27
C LYS A 198 -20.92 -23.90 -18.42
N LEU A 199 -20.34 -24.88 -17.74
CA LEU A 199 -19.06 -24.75 -17.06
C LEU A 199 -17.98 -25.20 -18.06
N LYS A 200 -17.07 -24.29 -18.41
CA LYS A 200 -15.87 -24.60 -19.19
C LYS A 200 -14.72 -24.79 -18.20
N PHE A 201 -14.08 -25.94 -18.26
CA PHE A 201 -12.90 -26.32 -17.50
C PHE A 201 -11.93 -27.01 -18.45
#